data_AF-A0A702FFT3-F1
#
_entry.id   AF-A0A702FFT3-F1
#
_cell.length_a   1.000
_cell.length_b   1.000
_cell.length_c   1.000
_cell.angle_alpha   90.00
_cell.angle_beta   90.00
_cell.angle_gamma   90.00
#
_symmetry.space_group_name_H-M   'P 1'
#
loop_
_entity.id
_entity.type
_entity.pdbx_description
1 polymer ?
#
loop_
_entity_poly.entity_id
_entity_poly.type
_entity_poly.pdbx_seq_one_letter_code
_entity_poly.pdbx_strand_id
1 'polypeptide(L)'
;MFQLKPGALAIVIGAKTVAGRRNLGKSVELFCLCRPGAKFINPVNGHVTLLPKEAPRALWLVTGDVTSANGQHGFAWVRAEHLMPLSPDNPPGQAATRQLQFS
;
A
#
# COMPACT_ATOMS: atom_id res chain seq x y z
N MET A 1 -2.46 17.38 -0.81
CA MET A 1 -1.30 16.50 -0.53
C MET A 1 -1.75 15.07 -0.83
N PHE A 2 -0.88 14.22 -1.38
CA PHE A 2 -1.22 12.82 -1.66
C PHE A 2 -0.86 11.97 -0.42
N GLN A 3 -1.81 11.17 0.08
CA GLN A 3 -1.68 10.37 1.29
C GLN A 3 -1.85 8.89 0.96
N LEU A 4 -0.98 8.06 1.53
CA LEU A 4 -1.12 6.60 1.47
C LEU A 4 -2.23 6.19 2.44
N LYS A 5 -3.33 5.65 1.91
CA LYS A 5 -4.49 5.17 2.68
C LYS A 5 -4.96 3.81 2.16
N PRO A 6 -5.58 2.96 3.00
CA PRO A 6 -6.19 1.72 2.54
C PRO A 6 -7.14 1.95 1.35
N GLY A 7 -7.10 1.05 0.37
CA GLY A 7 -7.87 1.11 -0.88
C GLY A 7 -7.33 2.08 -1.93
N ALA A 8 -6.30 2.88 -1.64
CA ALA A 8 -5.71 3.76 -2.64
C ALA A 8 -4.74 3.01 -3.57
N LEU A 9 -4.60 3.52 -4.80
CA LEU A 9 -3.60 3.06 -5.74
C LEU A 9 -2.28 3.80 -5.55
N ALA A 10 -1.17 3.07 -5.69
CA ALA A 10 0.18 3.60 -5.68
C ALA A 10 1.05 2.91 -6.75
N ILE A 11 2.16 3.53 -7.13
CA ILE A 11 3.26 2.86 -7.85
C ILE A 11 4.39 2.58 -6.87
N VAL A 12 4.98 1.40 -7.00
CA VAL A 12 6.23 1.05 -6.32
C VAL A 12 7.40 1.75 -7.02
N ILE A 13 7.90 2.83 -6.42
CA ILE A 13 9.00 3.65 -6.97
C ILE A 13 10.37 3.27 -6.41
N GLY A 14 10.40 2.39 -5.41
CA GLY A 14 11.61 1.89 -4.78
C GLY A 14 11.36 0.55 -4.11
N ALA A 15 12.38 0.01 -3.46
CA ALA A 15 12.46 -1.28 -2.75
C ALA A 15 13.46 -2.24 -3.39
N LYS A 16 14.58 -2.44 -2.68
CA LYS A 16 15.46 -3.59 -2.87
C LYS A 16 15.03 -4.63 -1.83
N THR A 17 14.28 -5.63 -2.28
CA THR A 17 13.97 -6.81 -1.44
C THR A 17 15.03 -7.88 -1.67
N VAL A 18 15.01 -8.94 -0.86
CA VAL A 18 15.78 -10.17 -1.15
C VAL A 18 15.42 -10.76 -2.52
N ALA A 19 14.20 -10.55 -3.02
CA ALA A 19 13.77 -10.92 -4.37
C ALA A 19 14.20 -9.91 -5.46
N GLY A 20 15.05 -8.93 -5.12
CA GLY A 20 15.54 -7.90 -6.03
C GLY A 20 14.59 -6.71 -6.19
N ARG A 21 14.50 -6.17 -7.41
CA ARG A 21 13.71 -4.99 -7.80
C ARG A 21 12.44 -5.34 -8.59
N ARG A 22 11.94 -6.58 -8.47
CA ARG A 22 10.85 -7.13 -9.31
C ARG A 22 9.55 -6.33 -9.29
N ASN A 23 9.26 -5.62 -8.20
CA ASN A 23 8.03 -4.86 -8.06
C ASN A 23 8.14 -3.41 -8.52
N LEU A 24 9.32 -2.92 -8.91
CA LEU A 24 9.51 -1.52 -9.29
C LEU A 24 8.71 -1.17 -10.55
N GLY A 25 8.05 -0.02 -10.54
CA GLY A 25 7.19 0.47 -11.61
C GLY A 25 5.79 -0.14 -11.63
N LYS A 26 5.50 -1.14 -10.80
CA LYS A 26 4.18 -1.78 -10.77
C LYS A 26 3.18 -0.93 -9.98
N SER A 27 1.98 -0.81 -10.51
CA SER A 27 0.83 -0.28 -9.80
C SER A 27 0.32 -1.31 -8.80
N VAL A 28 -0.07 -0.84 -7.62
CA VAL A 28 -0.53 -1.65 -6.51
C VAL A 28 -1.67 -0.98 -5.78
N GLU A 29 -2.53 -1.77 -5.17
CA GLU A 29 -3.51 -1.30 -4.20
C GLU A 29 -2.93 -1.42 -2.78
N LEU A 30 -3.13 -0.38 -1.97
CA LEU A 30 -2.73 -0.36 -0.58
C LEU A 30 -3.78 -1.07 0.27
N PHE A 31 -3.51 -2.29 0.73
CA PHE A 31 -4.49 -3.00 1.55
C PHE A 31 -4.50 -2.47 2.99
N CYS A 32 -3.37 -2.51 3.68
CA CYS A 32 -3.27 -1.98 5.04
C CYS A 32 -1.83 -1.65 5.44
N LEU A 33 -1.68 -0.70 6.38
CA LEU A 33 -0.41 -0.39 7.03
C LEU A 33 -0.28 -1.25 8.30
N CYS A 34 0.60 -2.24 8.26
CA CYS A 34 0.83 -3.16 9.36
C CYS A 34 1.97 -2.67 10.25
N ARG A 35 1.74 -2.57 11.56
CA ARG A 35 2.79 -2.35 12.57
C ARG A 35 3.49 -3.68 12.91
N PRO A 36 4.77 -3.67 13.30
CA PRO A 36 5.45 -4.86 13.80
C PRO A 36 4.61 -5.56 14.88
N GLY A 37 4.47 -6.89 14.78
CA GLY A 37 3.63 -7.70 15.65
C GLY A 37 2.15 -7.79 15.26
N ALA A 38 1.69 -7.05 14.24
CA ALA A 38 0.30 -7.12 13.78
C ALA A 38 0.01 -8.47 13.10
N LYS A 39 -1.16 -9.04 13.43
CA LYS A 39 -1.72 -10.25 12.81
C LYS A 39 -2.98 -9.89 12.02
N PHE A 40 -3.12 -10.45 10.83
CA PHE A 40 -4.29 -10.25 9.98
C PHE A 40 -4.44 -11.42 9.00
N ILE A 41 -5.59 -11.51 8.33
CA ILE A 41 -5.82 -12.48 7.25
C ILE A 41 -5.32 -11.85 5.94
N ASN A 42 -4.36 -12.51 5.28
CA ASN A 42 -3.86 -12.02 4.00
C ASN A 42 -4.97 -12.11 2.94
N PRO A 43 -5.30 -10.99 2.27
CA PRO A 43 -6.43 -10.92 1.36
C PRO A 43 -6.25 -11.76 0.10
N VAL A 44 -5.02 -12.19 -0.22
CA VAL A 44 -4.71 -12.94 -1.45
C VAL A 44 -4.80 -14.45 -1.24
N ASN A 45 -4.31 -14.96 -0.11
CA ASN A 45 -4.21 -16.39 0.13
C ASN A 45 -5.04 -16.90 1.33
N GLY A 46 -5.71 -16.01 2.07
CA GLY A 46 -6.54 -16.37 3.22
C GLY A 46 -5.76 -16.83 4.46
N HIS A 47 -4.42 -16.82 4.44
CA HIS A 47 -3.62 -17.28 5.56
C HIS A 47 -3.45 -16.18 6.62
N VAL A 48 -3.38 -16.59 7.88
CA VAL A 48 -2.97 -15.69 8.98
C VAL A 48 -1.53 -15.27 8.74
N THR A 49 -1.33 -13.98 8.53
CA THR A 49 -0.02 -13.37 8.31
C THR A 49 0.33 -12.50 9.51
N LEU A 50 1.56 -12.63 9.97
CA LEU A 50 2.16 -11.85 11.05
C LEU A 50 3.28 -11.00 10.46
N LEU A 51 3.25 -9.69 10.71
CA LEU A 51 4.48 -8.90 10.56
C LEU A 51 5.37 -9.17 11.78
N PRO A 52 6.60 -9.70 11.62
CA PRO A 52 7.47 -10.00 12.76
C PRO A 52 7.66 -8.80 13.68
N LYS A 53 7.78 -9.03 15.00
CA LYS A 53 7.96 -7.93 15.97
C LYS A 53 9.31 -7.23 15.80
N GLU A 54 10.27 -7.96 15.25
CA GLU A 54 11.63 -7.54 14.96
C GLU A 54 11.70 -6.68 13.68
N ALA A 55 10.58 -6.55 12.94
CA ALA A 55 10.53 -5.67 11.80
C ALA A 55 10.81 -4.22 12.27
N PRO A 56 11.75 -3.50 11.62
CA PRO A 56 12.24 -2.22 12.13
C PRO A 56 11.21 -1.09 12.04
N ARG A 57 10.11 -1.29 11.31
CA ARG A 57 9.07 -0.28 11.05
C ARG A 57 7.80 -0.91 10.51
N ALA A 58 6.74 -0.11 10.45
CA ALA A 58 5.51 -0.47 9.78
C ALA A 58 5.72 -0.66 8.28
N LEU A 59 5.01 -1.61 7.69
CA LEU A 59 5.04 -1.92 6.25
C LEU A 59 3.62 -1.89 5.69
N TRP A 60 3.50 -1.38 4.46
CA TRP A 60 2.30 -1.55 3.67
C TRP A 60 2.26 -2.97 3.13
N LEU A 61 1.14 -3.65 3.39
CA LEU A 61 0.74 -4.77 2.55
C LEU A 61 0.11 -4.18 1.29
N VAL A 62 0.70 -4.50 0.14
CA VAL A 62 0.17 -4.09 -1.15
C VAL A 62 -0.26 -5.30 -1.95
N THR A 63 -1.30 -5.15 -2.75
CA THR A 63 -1.85 -6.20 -3.63
C THR A 63 -1.79 -5.78 -5.09
N GLY A 64 -1.82 -6.77 -5.99
CA GLY A 64 -1.75 -6.58 -7.45
C GLY A 64 -0.81 -7.58 -8.09
N ASP A 65 -0.29 -7.26 -9.28
CA ASP A 65 0.74 -8.08 -9.94
C ASP A 65 2.12 -7.90 -9.26
N VAL A 66 2.27 -8.29 -8.00
CA VAL A 66 3.53 -8.18 -7.26
C VAL A 66 3.98 -9.52 -6.72
N THR A 67 5.28 -9.63 -6.44
CA THR A 67 5.90 -10.80 -5.85
C THR A 67 6.42 -10.48 -4.45
N SER A 68 6.07 -11.33 -3.49
CA SER A 68 6.54 -11.24 -2.11
C SER A 68 8.02 -11.65 -1.99
N ALA A 69 8.62 -11.42 -0.81
CA ALA A 69 10.00 -11.83 -0.53
C ALA A 69 10.24 -13.35 -0.63
N ASN A 70 9.21 -14.17 -0.39
CA ASN A 70 9.29 -15.64 -0.50
C ASN A 70 8.76 -16.17 -1.84
N GLY A 71 8.59 -15.31 -2.85
CA GLY A 71 8.20 -15.71 -4.20
C GLY A 71 6.70 -15.92 -4.42
N GLN A 72 5.84 -15.68 -3.41
CA GLN A 72 4.40 -15.73 -3.61
C GLN A 72 3.92 -14.56 -4.47
N HIS A 73 2.94 -14.81 -5.33
CA HIS A 73 2.35 -13.81 -6.21
C HIS A 73 1.11 -13.17 -5.58
N GLY A 74 0.81 -11.93 -5.99
CA GLY A 74 -0.42 -11.23 -5.64
C GLY A 74 -0.29 -10.21 -4.51
N PHE A 75 0.75 -10.33 -3.66
CA PHE A 75 1.01 -9.38 -2.58
C PHE A 75 2.50 -9.16 -2.31
N ALA A 76 2.82 -8.02 -1.71
CA ALA A 76 4.17 -7.73 -1.25
C ALA A 76 4.16 -6.80 -0.03
N TRP A 77 5.28 -6.81 0.70
CA TRP A 77 5.54 -5.85 1.77
C TRP A 77 6.39 -4.71 1.24
N VAL A 78 5.88 -3.49 1.35
CA VAL A 78 6.55 -2.29 0.83
C VAL A 78 6.57 -1.20 1.89
N ARG A 79 7.62 -0.40 1.90
CA ARG A 79 7.73 0.74 2.81
C ARG A 79 7.05 1.96 2.23
N ALA A 80 6.55 2.84 3.09
CA ALA A 80 5.86 4.05 2.66
C ALA A 80 6.73 4.92 1.74
N GLU A 81 8.03 5.06 2.02
CA GLU A 81 8.94 5.88 1.18
C GLU A 81 9.20 5.31 -0.22
N HIS A 82 8.74 4.11 -0.50
CA HIS A 82 8.86 3.44 -1.78
C HIS A 82 7.55 3.41 -2.57
N LEU A 83 6.53 4.08 -2.08
CA LEU A 83 5.20 4.14 -2.70
C LEU A 83 4.89 5.57 -3.11
N MET A 84 4.52 5.75 -4.36
CA MET A 84 4.01 7.00 -4.89
C MET A 84 2.50 6.87 -5.10
N PRO A 85 1.65 7.59 -4.34
CA PRO A 85 0.21 7.55 -4.54
C PRO A 85 -0.17 8.04 -5.95
N LEU A 86 -1.17 7.40 -6.57
CA LEU A 86 -1.65 7.77 -7.91
C LEU A 86 -2.89 8.66 -7.93
N SER A 87 -3.57 8.81 -6.79
CA SER A 87 -4.81 9.59 -6.70
C SER A 87 -4.67 10.70 -5.67
N PRO A 88 -5.04 11.96 -6.00
CA PRO A 88 -5.06 13.03 -5.01
C PRO A 88 -6.15 12.76 -3.98
N ASP A 89 -5.89 13.06 -2.71
CA ASP A 89 -6.90 12.88 -1.65
C ASP A 89 -8.13 13.77 -1.83
N ASN A 90 -7.94 14.91 -2.51
CA ASN A 90 -8.99 15.82 -2.94
C ASN A 90 -8.85 16.07 -4.44
N PRO A 91 -9.73 15.52 -5.29
CA PRO A 91 -9.84 16.00 -6.66
C PRO A 91 -10.31 17.46 -6.65
N PRO A 92 -9.74 18.36 -7.47
CA PRO A 92 -10.23 19.73 -7.60
C PRO A 92 -11.72 19.68 -8.04
N GLY A 93 -12.62 20.13 -7.17
CA GLY A 93 -14.07 20.12 -7.42
C GLY A 93 -14.96 19.81 -6.20
N GLN A 94 -14.46 19.07 -5.21
CA GLN A 94 -15.30 18.69 -4.04
C GLN A 94 -15.44 19.79 -2.97
N ALA A 95 -14.59 20.83 -2.99
CA ALA A 95 -14.69 21.95 -2.05
C ALA A 95 -15.82 22.95 -2.39
N ALA A 96 -16.28 23.00 -3.66
CA ALA A 96 -17.19 24.04 -4.13
C ALA A 96 -18.69 23.71 -3.93
N THR A 97 -19.07 22.43 -3.81
CA THR A 97 -20.49 22.03 -3.74
C THR A 97 -21.16 22.35 -2.40
N ARG A 98 -20.39 22.61 -1.33
CA ARG A 98 -20.94 22.93 0.00
C ARG A 98 -21.29 24.40 0.20
N GLN A 99 -20.81 25.31 -0.65
CA GLN A 99 -21.09 26.75 -0.54
C GLN A 99 -22.35 27.21 -1.28
N LEU A 100 -22.89 26.42 -2.20
CA LEU A 100 -24.06 26.82 -3.00
C LEU A 100 -25.41 26.35 -2.43
N GLN A 101 -25.44 25.67 -1.29
CA GLN A 101 -26.69 25.27 -0.62
C GLN A 101 -27.15 26.26 0.46
N PHE A 102 -26.47 27.39 0.63
CA PHE A 102 -26.81 28.44 1.60
C PHE A 102 -26.85 29.83 0.95
N SER A 103 -27.46 29.95 -0.24
CA SER A 103 -27.75 31.25 -0.87
C SER A 103 -29.20 31.33 -1.30
#